data_AF-A0A527RWA7-F1
#
_entry.id   AF-A0A527RWA7-F1
#
_cell.length_a   1.000
_cell.length_b   1.000
_cell.length_c   1.000
_cell.angle_alpha   90.00
_cell.angle_beta   90.00
_cell.angle_gamma   90.00
#
_symmetry.space_group_name_H-M   'P 1'
#
loop_
_entity.id
_entity.type
_entity.pdbx_description
1 polymer ?
#
loop_
_entity_poly.entity_id
_entity_poly.type
_entity_poly.pdbx_seq_one_letter_code
_entity_poly.pdbx_strand_id
1 'polypeptide(L)'
;MKLLAGLVASVALYGGIQVLQGGAVQSAAEETGTSDIYRLTANGDEAACAVQRGAEVSEGLSLLRVAPNCRKLMPGIERVKFWREQADGSVAFSENGIDPVVTFSVADGDGYESYAPAAPLLSMSNGE
;
A
#
# COMPACT_ATOMS: atom_id res chain seq x y z
N MET A 1 -20.61 -19.74 62.15
CA MET A 1 -20.18 -20.99 62.81
C MET A 1 -18.94 -21.51 62.07
N LYS A 2 -17.77 -21.57 62.74
CA LYS A 2 -16.55 -22.42 62.52
C LYS A 2 -16.00 -22.53 61.06
N LEU A 3 -14.93 -21.84 60.64
CA LEU A 3 -13.47 -22.00 60.88
C LEU A 3 -12.91 -23.41 60.65
N LEU A 4 -11.93 -23.52 59.71
CA LEU A 4 -10.62 -24.22 59.75
C LEU A 4 -10.02 -24.19 58.32
N ALA A 5 -9.05 -23.32 58.01
CA ALA A 5 -7.60 -23.43 58.28
C ALA A 5 -6.86 -24.45 57.40
N GLY A 6 -5.99 -23.95 56.52
CA GLY A 6 -4.99 -24.71 55.78
C GLY A 6 -3.86 -23.77 55.33
N LEU A 7 -2.76 -23.80 56.06
CA LEU A 7 -1.55 -22.99 55.92
C LEU A 7 -0.49 -23.79 55.16
N VAL A 8 0.13 -23.23 54.11
CA VAL A 8 1.50 -23.58 53.70
C VAL A 8 2.23 -22.34 53.21
N ALA A 9 3.45 -22.21 53.70
CA ALA A 9 4.33 -21.06 53.65
C ALA A 9 5.24 -21.01 52.40
N SER A 10 5.47 -19.77 51.95
CA SER A 10 6.73 -19.14 51.50
C SER A 10 7.75 -19.91 50.65
N VAL A 11 8.00 -19.45 49.40
CA VAL A 11 9.30 -19.05 48.78
C VAL A 11 8.96 -18.41 47.41
N ALA A 12 9.65 -17.46 46.78
CA ALA A 12 10.88 -16.71 46.98
C ALA A 12 10.72 -15.35 46.25
N LEU A 13 11.25 -14.28 46.82
CA LEU A 13 11.39 -12.99 46.15
C LEU A 13 12.44 -13.11 45.05
N TYR A 14 12.01 -13.18 43.78
CA TYR A 14 12.86 -12.80 42.67
C TYR A 14 12.52 -11.36 42.28
N GLY A 15 13.42 -10.46 42.69
CA GLY A 15 13.46 -9.09 42.20
C GLY A 15 13.78 -9.08 40.72
N GLY A 16 12.87 -8.51 39.96
CA GLY A 16 13.04 -8.20 38.54
C GLY A 16 12.16 -7.03 38.18
N ILE A 17 12.52 -5.84 38.66
CA ILE A 17 11.98 -4.58 38.14
C ILE A 17 12.51 -4.40 36.72
N GLN A 18 11.77 -4.91 35.74
CA GLN A 18 11.97 -4.51 34.35
C GLN A 18 11.35 -3.11 34.18
N VAL A 19 12.09 -2.08 34.59
CA VAL A 19 11.83 -0.70 34.18
C VAL A 19 12.33 -0.58 32.74
N LEU A 20 11.51 -1.00 31.80
CA LEU A 20 11.63 -0.61 30.40
C LEU A 20 10.68 0.57 30.18
N GLN A 21 11.28 1.76 30.24
CA GLN A 21 11.15 2.84 29.25
C GLN A 21 9.79 2.80 28.53
N GLY A 22 8.81 3.62 28.89
CA GLY A 22 8.90 5.05 28.65
C GLY A 22 8.79 5.32 27.15
N GLY A 23 7.57 5.54 26.68
CA GLY A 23 7.31 6.25 25.43
C GLY A 23 6.77 5.40 24.29
N ALA A 24 5.66 5.92 23.74
CA ALA A 24 4.97 5.49 22.53
C ALA A 24 4.28 4.11 22.61
N VAL A 25 2.98 4.17 22.94
CA VAL A 25 2.00 3.57 22.02
C VAL A 25 2.43 4.04 20.62
N GLN A 26 3.17 3.21 19.88
CA GLN A 26 3.23 3.33 18.44
C GLN A 26 1.82 2.98 17.97
N SER A 27 0.93 3.98 18.06
CA SER A 27 -0.14 4.09 17.10
C SER A 27 0.62 4.18 15.79
N ALA A 28 0.72 3.06 15.08
CA ALA A 28 1.11 3.04 13.68
C ALA A 28 -0.02 3.72 12.90
N ALA A 29 -0.17 5.02 13.14
CA ALA A 29 -0.55 6.00 12.17
C ALA A 29 0.77 6.51 11.55
N GLU A 30 1.58 5.58 11.06
CA GLU A 30 2.53 5.80 9.97
C GLU A 30 1.87 5.00 8.84
N GLU A 31 1.08 5.62 7.98
CA GLU A 31 1.63 6.30 6.82
C GLU A 31 1.05 7.71 6.64
N THR A 32 1.84 8.71 7.03
CA THR A 32 1.83 9.95 6.26
C THR A 32 2.45 9.65 4.89
N GLY A 33 1.61 9.18 3.96
CA GLY A 33 1.85 8.97 2.53
C GLY A 33 3.25 8.50 2.16
N THR A 34 3.52 7.20 2.30
CA THR A 34 4.72 6.63 1.67
C THR A 34 4.59 6.85 0.17
N SER A 35 5.63 7.43 -0.44
CA SER A 35 5.66 7.51 -1.89
C SER A 35 6.14 6.17 -2.42
N ASP A 36 5.21 5.40 -2.97
CA ASP A 36 5.51 4.10 -3.55
C ASP A 36 5.92 4.24 -5.01
N ILE A 37 7.02 3.59 -5.38
CA ILE A 37 7.45 3.48 -6.77
C ILE A 37 7.09 2.08 -7.23
N TYR A 38 6.33 2.02 -8.32
CA TYR A 38 5.93 0.78 -8.97
C TYR A 38 6.60 0.65 -10.33
N ARG A 39 6.94 -0.59 -10.68
CA ARG A 39 7.34 -0.99 -12.02
C ARG A 39 6.09 -1.36 -12.82
N LEU A 40 5.89 -0.71 -13.95
CA LEU A 40 4.80 -1.01 -14.88
C LEU A 40 5.35 -1.75 -16.11
N THR A 41 4.67 -2.82 -16.52
CA THR A 41 4.96 -3.62 -17.73
C THR A 41 3.70 -3.76 -18.57
N ALA A 42 3.85 -4.22 -19.82
CA ALA A 42 2.75 -4.53 -20.72
C ALA A 42 2.89 -5.95 -21.29
N ASN A 43 1.80 -6.69 -21.43
CA ASN A 43 1.69 -7.99 -22.11
C ASN A 43 2.73 -9.05 -21.69
N GLY A 44 3.25 -8.99 -20.45
CA GLY A 44 4.32 -9.86 -19.99
C GLY A 44 5.70 -9.58 -20.62
N ASP A 45 5.87 -8.44 -21.29
CA ASP A 45 7.12 -8.02 -21.96
C ASP A 45 8.23 -7.58 -20.97
N GLU A 46 9.48 -7.59 -21.44
CA GLU A 46 10.66 -7.12 -20.70
C GLU A 46 10.70 -5.59 -20.51
N ALA A 47 10.03 -4.84 -21.39
CA ALA A 47 10.02 -3.39 -21.34
C ALA A 47 9.21 -2.90 -20.12
N ALA A 48 9.81 -1.98 -19.37
CA ALA A 48 9.17 -1.39 -18.20
C ALA A 48 9.39 0.10 -18.08
N CYS A 49 8.53 0.73 -17.30
CA CYS A 49 8.69 2.10 -16.85
C CYS A 49 8.28 2.23 -15.38
N ALA A 50 8.62 3.35 -14.76
CA ALA A 50 8.25 3.64 -13.39
C ALA A 50 6.96 4.48 -13.33
N VAL A 51 6.11 4.17 -12.36
CA VAL A 51 5.05 5.07 -11.88
C VAL A 51 5.23 5.28 -10.38
N GLN A 52 4.92 6.47 -9.89
CA GLN A 52 5.12 6.82 -8.49
C GLN A 52 3.84 7.39 -7.90
N ARG A 53 3.31 6.71 -6.88
CA ARG A 53 2.24 7.22 -6.03
C ARG A 53 2.83 8.31 -5.13
N GLY A 54 2.20 9.47 -5.18
CA GLY A 54 2.57 10.65 -4.39
C GLY A 54 1.65 10.82 -3.20
N ALA A 55 1.61 12.04 -2.67
CA ALA A 55 0.75 12.38 -1.53
C ALA A 55 -0.74 12.20 -1.87
N GLU A 56 -1.50 11.75 -0.86
CA GLU A 56 -2.95 11.77 -0.89
C GLU A 56 -3.46 13.23 -0.87
N VAL A 57 -4.42 13.55 -1.73
CA VAL A 57 -5.04 14.88 -1.85
C VAL A 57 -6.49 14.91 -1.37
N SER A 58 -7.15 13.75 -1.36
CA SER A 58 -8.45 13.49 -0.72
C SER A 58 -8.58 11.99 -0.49
N GLU A 59 -9.57 11.55 0.29
CA GLU A 59 -9.80 10.14 0.61
C GLU A 59 -9.66 9.21 -0.61
N GLY A 60 -8.65 8.35 -0.59
CA GLY A 60 -8.35 7.37 -1.64
C GLY A 60 -7.82 7.96 -2.95
N LEU A 61 -7.63 9.27 -3.06
CA LEU A 61 -7.12 9.96 -4.25
C LEU A 61 -5.73 10.54 -3.97
N SER A 62 -4.74 10.03 -4.68
CA SER A 62 -3.34 10.45 -4.59
C SER A 62 -2.84 11.06 -5.89
N LEU A 63 -1.82 11.91 -5.78
CA LEU A 63 -1.04 12.33 -6.95
C LEU A 63 -0.31 11.13 -7.55
N LEU A 64 -0.10 11.16 -8.87
CA LEU A 64 0.60 10.12 -9.62
C LEU A 64 1.60 10.77 -10.57
N ARG A 65 2.86 10.32 -10.51
CA ARG A 65 3.89 10.66 -11.49
C ARG A 65 4.16 9.45 -12.38
N VAL A 66 4.05 9.64 -13.70
CA VAL A 66 4.31 8.60 -14.69
C VAL A 66 5.58 8.93 -15.46
N ALA A 67 6.53 7.99 -15.53
CA ALA A 67 7.76 8.23 -16.26
C ALA A 67 7.48 8.45 -17.76
N PRO A 68 8.17 9.40 -18.44
CA PRO A 68 7.87 9.72 -19.84
C PRO A 68 8.00 8.56 -20.82
N ASN A 69 8.80 7.54 -20.50
CA ASN A 69 8.98 6.34 -21.32
C ASN A 69 7.79 5.36 -21.24
N CYS A 70 6.85 5.53 -20.30
CA CYS A 70 5.63 4.71 -20.22
C CYS A 70 4.76 4.80 -21.48
N ARG A 71 4.89 5.86 -22.28
CA ARG A 71 4.25 5.97 -23.61
C ARG A 71 4.57 4.81 -24.55
N LYS A 72 5.70 4.12 -24.32
CA LYS A 72 6.11 2.93 -25.09
C LYS A 72 5.27 1.70 -24.72
N LEU A 73 4.78 1.63 -23.48
CA LEU A 73 3.92 0.55 -23.01
C LEU A 73 2.48 0.81 -23.44
N MET A 74 1.96 2.01 -23.17
CA MET A 74 0.62 2.42 -23.56
C MET A 74 0.61 3.90 -23.93
N PRO A 75 0.48 4.26 -25.22
CA PRO A 75 0.43 5.66 -25.65
C PRO A 75 -0.66 6.45 -24.92
N GLY A 76 -0.30 7.59 -24.35
CA GLY A 76 -1.21 8.47 -23.63
C GLY A 76 -1.28 8.21 -22.13
N ILE A 77 -0.69 7.12 -21.61
CA ILE A 77 -0.61 6.85 -20.16
C ILE A 77 0.20 7.92 -19.43
N GLU A 78 1.18 8.55 -20.08
CA GLU A 78 2.03 9.58 -19.49
C GLU A 78 1.27 10.87 -19.11
N ARG A 79 -0.01 10.98 -19.49
CA ARG A 79 -0.87 12.13 -19.18
C ARG A 79 -1.63 11.98 -17.85
N VAL A 80 -1.71 10.76 -17.30
CA VAL A 80 -2.42 10.54 -16.03
C VAL A 80 -1.65 11.19 -14.87
N LYS A 81 -2.38 11.70 -13.89
CA LYS A 81 -1.86 12.52 -12.78
C LYS A 81 -2.40 12.09 -11.42
N PHE A 82 -3.38 11.20 -11.41
CA PHE A 82 -4.05 10.76 -10.21
C PHE A 82 -4.14 9.24 -10.15
N TRP A 83 -3.90 8.73 -8.95
CA TRP A 83 -4.14 7.37 -8.50
C TRP A 83 -5.37 7.39 -7.61
N ARG A 84 -6.37 6.57 -7.89
CA ARG A 84 -7.54 6.43 -7.01
C ARG A 84 -7.74 4.99 -6.58
N GLU A 85 -7.71 4.78 -5.28
CA GLU A 85 -8.14 3.54 -4.64
C GLU A 85 -9.66 3.51 -4.57
N GLN A 86 -10.22 2.37 -4.93
CA GLN A 86 -11.64 2.11 -4.95
C GLN A 86 -12.00 1.20 -3.76
N ALA A 87 -13.27 1.21 -3.37
CA ALA A 87 -13.74 0.44 -2.21
C ALA A 87 -13.57 -1.08 -2.36
N ASP A 88 -13.41 -1.59 -3.60
CA ASP A 88 -13.15 -2.99 -3.92
C ASP A 88 -11.65 -3.33 -3.99
N GLY A 89 -10.76 -2.38 -3.66
CA GLY A 89 -9.32 -2.53 -3.73
C GLY A 89 -8.74 -2.33 -5.14
N SER A 90 -9.57 -2.07 -6.15
CA SER A 90 -9.09 -1.69 -7.47
C SER A 90 -8.48 -0.29 -7.46
N VAL A 91 -7.64 -0.02 -8.46
CA VAL A 91 -6.95 1.27 -8.62
C VAL A 91 -7.25 1.85 -9.98
N ALA A 92 -7.64 3.12 -10.03
CA ALA A 92 -7.88 3.86 -11.26
C ALA A 92 -6.84 4.97 -11.48
N PHE A 93 -6.22 4.99 -12.66
CA PHE A 93 -5.38 6.09 -13.11
C PHE A 93 -6.21 7.06 -13.94
N SER A 94 -6.10 8.35 -13.66
CA SER A 94 -6.85 9.38 -14.39
C SER A 94 -6.05 10.67 -14.56
N GLU A 95 -6.39 11.47 -15.57
CA GLU A 95 -5.79 12.79 -15.76
C GLU A 95 -6.38 13.84 -14.80
N ASN A 96 -7.66 13.68 -14.43
CA ASN A 96 -8.45 14.68 -13.69
C ASN A 96 -8.96 14.19 -12.33
N GLY A 97 -8.62 12.97 -11.91
CA GLY A 97 -9.08 12.36 -10.65
C GLY A 97 -10.45 11.68 -10.75
N ILE A 98 -11.12 11.74 -11.90
CA ILE A 98 -12.51 11.30 -12.07
C ILE A 98 -12.64 10.26 -13.18
N ASP A 99 -12.13 10.56 -14.38
CA ASP A 99 -12.33 9.74 -15.57
C ASP A 99 -11.15 8.77 -15.76
N PRO A 100 -11.35 7.44 -15.57
CA PRO A 100 -10.26 6.48 -15.63
C PRO A 100 -9.73 6.32 -17.06
N VAL A 101 -8.41 6.40 -17.18
CA VAL A 101 -7.65 6.03 -18.38
C VAL A 101 -7.21 4.57 -18.29
N VAL A 102 -6.87 4.09 -17.09
CA VAL A 102 -6.58 2.69 -16.79
C VAL A 102 -7.20 2.32 -15.46
N THR A 103 -7.73 1.10 -15.35
CA THR A 103 -8.17 0.52 -14.09
C THR A 103 -7.53 -0.84 -13.89
N PHE A 104 -7.04 -1.07 -12.67
CA PHE A 104 -6.34 -2.26 -12.25
C PHE A 104 -7.08 -2.95 -11.11
N SER A 105 -7.13 -4.27 -11.16
CA SER A 105 -7.50 -5.10 -10.02
C SER A 105 -6.26 -5.52 -9.26
N VAL A 106 -6.43 -5.92 -8.00
CA VAL A 106 -5.39 -6.63 -7.25
C VAL A 106 -5.06 -7.94 -7.97
N ALA A 107 -3.77 -8.17 -8.23
CA ALA A 107 -3.27 -9.40 -8.82
C ALA A 107 -2.92 -10.41 -7.73
N ASP A 108 -2.54 -11.64 -8.12
CA ASP A 108 -1.97 -12.59 -7.17
C ASP A 108 -0.64 -12.03 -6.61
N GLY A 109 -0.54 -11.92 -5.28
CA GLY A 109 0.61 -11.34 -4.58
C GLY A 109 0.45 -9.85 -4.27
N ASP A 110 1.56 -9.10 -4.24
CA ASP A 110 1.61 -7.68 -3.83
C ASP A 110 1.56 -6.71 -5.04
N GLY A 111 0.73 -7.02 -6.04
CA GLY A 111 0.69 -6.30 -7.31
C GLY A 111 -0.71 -6.04 -7.85
N TYR A 112 -0.77 -5.41 -9.01
CA TYR A 112 -2.00 -5.09 -9.72
C TYR A 112 -1.93 -5.45 -11.20
N GLU A 113 -3.08 -5.73 -11.80
CA GLU A 113 -3.21 -6.02 -13.24
C GLU A 113 -4.40 -5.27 -13.85
N SER A 114 -4.20 -4.66 -15.02
CA SER A 114 -5.23 -3.86 -15.67
C SER A 114 -6.33 -4.74 -16.28
N TYR A 115 -7.57 -4.32 -16.15
CA TYR A 115 -8.69 -4.91 -16.91
C TYR A 115 -9.39 -3.91 -17.82
N ALA A 116 -9.08 -2.62 -17.68
CA ALA A 116 -9.54 -1.55 -18.57
C ALA A 116 -8.37 -0.58 -18.83
N PRO A 117 -7.98 -0.31 -20.09
CA PRO A 117 -8.49 -0.95 -21.31
C PRO A 117 -8.12 -2.45 -21.37
N ALA A 118 -8.81 -3.21 -22.23
CA ALA A 118 -8.55 -4.64 -22.38
C ALA A 118 -7.18 -4.95 -23.03
N ALA A 119 -6.58 -3.97 -23.71
CA ALA A 119 -5.25 -4.07 -24.29
C ALA A 119 -4.57 -2.67 -24.33
N PRO A 120 -3.25 -2.58 -24.10
CA PRO A 120 -2.39 -3.67 -23.63
C PRO A 120 -2.75 -4.11 -22.20
N LEU A 121 -2.41 -5.35 -21.85
CA LEU A 121 -2.56 -5.84 -20.48
C LEU A 121 -1.38 -5.30 -19.66
N LEU A 122 -1.64 -4.43 -18.69
CA LEU A 122 -0.61 -3.80 -17.88
C LEU A 122 -0.49 -4.49 -16.52
N SER A 123 0.72 -4.80 -16.08
CA SER A 123 1.00 -5.35 -14.76
C SER A 123 1.87 -4.37 -13.97
N MET A 124 1.49 -4.11 -12.73
CA MET A 124 2.15 -3.19 -11.82
C MET A 124 2.62 -3.94 -10.57
N SER A 125 3.92 -3.87 -10.28
CA SER A 125 4.54 -4.48 -9.11
C SER A 125 5.34 -3.44 -8.34
N ASN A 126 5.57 -3.67 -7.05
CA ASN A 126 6.50 -2.85 -6.26
C ASN A 126 7.86 -2.79 -6.99
N GLY A 127 8.47 -1.60 -7.04
CA GLY A 127 9.78 -1.41 -7.64
C GLY A 127 10.86 -2.12 -6.82
N GLU A 128 11.67 -2.95 -7.47
CA GLU A 128 12.96 -3.42 -6.90
C GLU A 128 14.00 -2.30 -6.88
#